data_AF-A0A3Q0CXI2-F1
#
_entry.id   AF-A0A3Q0CXI2-F1
#
_cell.length_a   1.000
_cell.length_b   1.000
_cell.length_c   1.000
_cell.angle_alpha   90.00
_cell.angle_beta   90.00
_cell.angle_gamma   90.00
#
_symmetry.space_group_name_H-M   'P 1'
#
loop_
_entity.id
_entity.type
_entity.pdbx_description
1 polymer ?
#
loop_
_entity_poly.entity_id
_entity_poly.type
_entity_poly.pdbx_seq_one_letter_code
_entity_poly.pdbx_strand_id
1 'polypeptide(L)'
;MAGAEDSPGRQPELDEDETAESRRWGAQHAGARELAALYSPGKRLQEWCSVILCFSLIAYNSVHLLLLARWEHTPLVILGIVTGALVADFLSGLVHWGADTWGSVDLPIVGKAFIRPFREHHIDPTAITRHDFIETNGDNCLVTLLPLLNMAYKFRTQSPETLEQLYPWECFVFCLTIFGTFTNQIHKWSHTYLGLPYWVTVLQDWHVILPRKHHRIHHVAPHETYFCITTGWLNYPLEVIGFWRRLEDLIQGLTGEKPRADDMKWAQKIK
;
A
#
# COMPACT_ATOMS: atom_id res chain seq x y z
N MET A 1 36.07 -22.88 -62.42
CA MET A 1 34.91 -23.48 -61.73
C MET A 1 34.76 -22.76 -60.40
N ALA A 2 33.58 -22.18 -60.19
CA ALA A 2 33.22 -21.35 -59.05
C ALA A 2 32.73 -22.19 -57.86
N GLY A 3 32.75 -21.58 -56.66
CA GLY A 3 32.05 -22.00 -55.44
C GLY A 3 32.90 -22.87 -54.49
N ALA A 4 32.92 -22.68 -53.17
CA ALA A 4 31.94 -22.02 -52.31
C ALA A 4 32.61 -21.32 -51.12
N GLU A 5 32.04 -20.17 -50.78
CA GLU A 5 32.36 -19.31 -49.65
C GLU A 5 31.86 -19.87 -48.33
N ASP A 6 32.63 -19.54 -47.30
CA ASP A 6 32.38 -19.71 -45.88
C ASP A 6 31.08 -18.98 -45.47
N SER A 7 30.09 -19.71 -44.94
CA SER A 7 28.87 -19.11 -44.38
C SER A 7 28.97 -19.09 -42.85
N PRO A 8 28.94 -17.91 -42.19
CA PRO A 8 28.92 -17.85 -40.74
C PRO A 8 27.55 -18.30 -40.23
N GLY A 9 27.58 -19.16 -39.21
CA GLY A 9 26.41 -19.76 -38.59
C GLY A 9 25.34 -18.72 -38.22
N ARG A 10 24.14 -18.95 -38.76
CA ARG A 10 22.90 -18.32 -38.35
C ARG A 10 22.75 -18.49 -36.83
N GLN A 11 22.81 -17.39 -36.07
CA GLN A 11 22.30 -17.39 -34.71
C GLN A 11 20.81 -17.77 -34.79
N PRO A 12 20.30 -18.62 -33.87
CA PRO A 12 18.87 -18.82 -33.80
C PRO A 12 18.26 -17.47 -33.42
N GLU A 13 17.44 -16.92 -34.32
CA GLU A 13 16.44 -15.93 -33.95
C GLU A 13 15.63 -16.57 -32.83
N LEU A 14 15.82 -16.07 -31.61
CA LEU A 14 14.92 -16.39 -30.51
C LEU A 14 13.58 -15.81 -30.92
N ASP A 15 12.65 -16.69 -31.30
CA ASP A 15 11.25 -16.35 -31.49
C ASP A 15 10.76 -15.65 -30.21
N GLU A 16 10.73 -14.31 -30.23
CA GLU A 16 10.28 -13.49 -29.11
C GLU A 16 8.80 -13.78 -28.77
N ASP A 17 8.06 -14.37 -29.71
CA ASP A 17 6.63 -14.66 -29.61
C ASP A 17 6.31 -15.89 -28.71
N GLU A 18 7.13 -16.96 -28.70
CA GLU A 18 6.87 -18.14 -27.85
C GLU A 18 7.24 -17.90 -26.37
N THR A 19 8.05 -16.88 -26.07
CA THR A 19 8.44 -16.56 -24.69
C THR A 19 7.43 -15.67 -23.96
N ALA A 20 6.54 -15.00 -24.68
CA ALA A 20 5.54 -14.11 -24.11
C ALA A 20 4.40 -14.89 -23.41
N GLU A 21 4.06 -16.08 -23.91
CA GLU A 21 2.96 -16.91 -23.36
C GLU A 21 3.33 -17.70 -22.09
N SER A 22 4.60 -17.77 -21.68
CA SER A 22 5.05 -18.65 -20.58
C SER A 22 5.70 -17.97 -19.36
N ARG A 23 5.64 -16.63 -19.25
CA ARG A 23 6.21 -15.94 -18.08
C ARG A 23 5.36 -16.18 -16.84
N ARG A 24 5.95 -16.79 -15.82
CA ARG A 24 5.32 -17.11 -14.52
C ARG A 24 5.02 -15.90 -13.62
N TRP A 25 5.47 -14.70 -14.00
CA TRP A 25 5.34 -13.47 -13.23
C TRP A 25 5.55 -12.24 -14.13
N GLY A 26 5.17 -11.06 -13.66
CA GLY A 26 5.32 -9.78 -14.36
C GLY A 26 4.15 -9.40 -15.27
N ALA A 27 4.21 -8.20 -15.87
CA ALA A 27 3.09 -7.55 -16.57
C ALA A 27 2.46 -8.37 -17.72
N GLN A 28 3.20 -9.31 -18.32
CA GLN A 28 2.71 -10.16 -19.40
C GLN A 28 2.00 -11.43 -18.91
N HIS A 29 2.02 -11.70 -17.60
CA HIS A 29 1.32 -12.84 -16.99
C HIS A 29 -0.19 -12.73 -17.20
N ALA A 30 -0.85 -13.84 -17.58
CA ALA A 30 -2.27 -13.88 -17.89
C ALA A 30 -3.15 -13.34 -16.74
N GLY A 31 -2.84 -13.74 -15.51
CA GLY A 31 -3.51 -13.23 -14.31
C GLY A 31 -3.35 -11.71 -14.10
N ALA A 32 -2.17 -11.14 -14.39
CA ALA A 32 -1.96 -9.69 -14.26
C ALA A 32 -2.81 -8.91 -15.29
N ARG A 33 -2.87 -9.38 -16.54
CA ARG A 33 -3.69 -8.76 -17.58
C ARG A 33 -5.19 -8.81 -17.28
N GLU A 34 -5.68 -9.94 -16.76
CA GLU A 34 -7.08 -10.07 -16.37
C GLU A 34 -7.45 -9.17 -15.19
N LEU A 35 -6.59 -9.09 -14.17
CA LEU A 35 -6.79 -8.21 -13.02
C LEU A 35 -6.79 -6.74 -13.48
N ALA A 36 -5.87 -6.32 -14.35
CA ALA A 36 -5.87 -4.97 -14.92
C ALA A 36 -7.18 -4.64 -15.68
N ALA A 37 -7.73 -5.60 -16.43
CA ALA A 37 -8.96 -5.42 -17.19
C ALA A 37 -10.22 -5.22 -16.31
N LEU A 38 -10.18 -5.57 -15.02
CA LEU A 38 -11.28 -5.34 -14.08
C LEU A 38 -11.39 -3.88 -13.61
N TYR A 39 -10.47 -2.99 -14.01
CA TYR A 39 -10.53 -1.58 -13.65
C TYR A 39 -11.60 -0.83 -14.45
N SER A 40 -12.53 -0.18 -13.74
CA SER A 40 -13.73 0.40 -14.33
C SER A 40 -13.71 1.94 -14.31
N PRO A 41 -14.37 2.60 -15.27
CA PRO A 41 -14.54 4.05 -15.24
C PRO A 41 -15.23 4.57 -13.97
N GLY A 42 -16.15 3.79 -13.40
CA GLY A 42 -16.83 4.13 -12.15
C GLY A 42 -15.88 4.15 -10.95
N LYS A 43 -14.95 3.18 -10.89
CA LYS A 43 -13.88 3.17 -9.89
C LYS A 43 -13.00 4.40 -10.01
N ARG A 44 -12.57 4.73 -11.23
CA ARG A 44 -11.77 5.91 -11.52
C ARG A 44 -12.44 7.21 -11.05
N LEU A 45 -13.74 7.36 -11.31
CA LEU A 45 -14.50 8.54 -10.86
C LEU A 45 -14.54 8.64 -9.33
N GLN A 46 -14.78 7.52 -8.64
CA GLN A 46 -14.75 7.48 -7.17
C GLN A 46 -13.39 7.92 -6.64
N GLU A 47 -12.29 7.41 -7.19
CA GLU A 47 -10.92 7.76 -6.76
C GLU A 47 -10.66 9.26 -6.94
N TRP A 48 -11.03 9.84 -8.08
CA TRP A 48 -10.92 11.28 -8.31
C TRP A 48 -11.68 12.10 -7.26
N CYS A 49 -12.96 11.78 -7.03
CA CYS A 49 -13.75 12.47 -6.00
C CYS A 49 -13.12 12.35 -4.62
N SER A 50 -12.58 11.16 -4.31
CA SER A 50 -11.98 10.86 -3.00
C SER A 50 -10.68 11.64 -2.81
N VAL A 51 -9.81 11.68 -3.82
CA VAL A 51 -8.55 12.46 -3.77
C VAL A 51 -8.85 13.94 -3.62
N ILE A 52 -9.74 14.51 -4.45
CA ILE A 52 -10.06 15.94 -4.41
C ILE A 52 -10.60 16.33 -3.03
N LEU A 53 -11.57 15.57 -2.51
CA LEU A 53 -12.16 15.86 -1.21
C LEU A 53 -11.17 15.67 -0.05
N CYS A 54 -10.37 14.59 -0.09
CA CYS A 54 -9.35 14.30 0.91
C CYS A 54 -8.32 15.43 1.01
N PHE A 55 -7.74 15.87 -0.12
CA PHE A 55 -6.75 16.95 -0.14
C PHE A 55 -7.34 18.30 0.26
N SER A 56 -8.61 18.57 -0.10
CA SER A 56 -9.32 19.77 0.34
C SER A 56 -9.50 19.79 1.86
N LEU A 57 -9.87 18.66 2.47
CA LEU A 57 -10.02 18.53 3.91
C LEU A 57 -8.68 18.55 4.64
N ILE A 58 -7.63 17.93 4.09
CA ILE A 58 -6.27 18.01 4.63
C ILE A 58 -5.83 19.47 4.70
N ALA A 59 -6.02 20.24 3.61
CA ALA A 59 -5.66 21.66 3.58
C ALA A 59 -6.46 22.46 4.63
N TYR A 60 -7.78 22.28 4.67
CA TYR A 60 -8.67 22.91 5.66
C TYR A 60 -8.23 22.62 7.09
N ASN A 61 -8.09 21.33 7.45
CA ASN A 61 -7.71 20.90 8.79
C ASN A 61 -6.29 21.35 9.17
N SER A 62 -5.36 21.40 8.21
CA SER A 62 -4.01 21.91 8.44
C SER A 62 -4.02 23.37 8.87
N VAL A 63 -4.78 24.21 8.17
CA VAL A 63 -4.90 25.65 8.53
C VAL A 63 -5.44 25.79 9.95
N HIS A 64 -6.50 25.04 10.29
CA HIS A 64 -7.09 25.10 11.62
C HIS A 64 -6.15 24.58 12.72
N LEU A 65 -5.40 23.50 12.48
CA LEU A 65 -4.38 23.01 13.41
C LEU A 65 -3.24 24.02 13.62
N LEU A 66 -2.81 24.72 12.56
CA LEU A 66 -1.77 25.74 12.68
C LEU A 66 -2.25 26.95 13.48
N LEU A 67 -3.52 27.35 13.33
CA LEU A 67 -4.11 28.44 14.10
C LEU A 67 -4.30 28.10 15.60
N LEU A 68 -4.45 26.82 15.93
CA LEU A 68 -4.55 26.33 17.30
C LEU A 68 -3.20 26.02 17.95
N ALA A 69 -2.09 26.10 17.21
CA ALA A 69 -0.79 25.66 17.69
C ALA A 69 -0.29 26.48 18.89
N ARG A 70 0.06 25.79 19.98
CA ARG A 70 0.65 26.36 21.20
C ARG A 70 1.87 25.54 21.63
N TRP A 71 2.90 26.23 22.12
CA TRP A 71 4.13 25.60 22.64
C TRP A 71 3.88 24.72 23.88
N GLU A 72 2.83 25.03 24.65
CA GLU A 72 2.44 24.28 25.85
C GLU A 72 2.06 22.83 25.53
N HIS A 73 1.54 22.58 24.32
CA HIS A 73 1.14 21.24 23.88
C HIS A 73 2.27 20.44 23.22
N THR A 74 3.45 21.03 23.00
CA THR A 74 4.53 20.39 22.22
C THR A 74 4.85 18.95 22.65
N PRO A 75 4.98 18.60 23.94
CA PRO A 75 5.27 17.22 24.33
C PRO A 75 4.17 16.22 23.92
N LEU A 76 2.90 16.60 24.09
CA LEU A 76 1.76 15.75 23.72
C LEU A 76 1.58 15.68 22.19
N VAL A 77 1.90 16.75 21.47
CA VAL A 77 1.89 16.76 20.00
C VAL A 77 2.97 15.83 19.45
N ILE A 78 4.20 15.88 19.98
CA ILE A 78 5.28 14.96 19.59
C ILE A 78 4.87 13.51 19.85
N LEU A 79 4.32 13.24 21.05
CA LEU A 79 3.80 11.91 21.38
C LEU A 79 2.72 11.49 20.39
N GLY A 80 1.75 12.36 20.09
CA GLY A 80 0.66 12.11 19.14
C GLY A 80 1.14 11.85 17.72
N ILE A 81 2.18 12.54 17.25
CA ILE A 81 2.77 12.30 15.93
C ILE A 81 3.43 10.92 15.88
N VAL A 82 4.25 10.59 16.89
CA VAL A 82 4.96 9.30 16.93
C VAL A 82 3.98 8.14 17.05
N THR A 83 2.98 8.25 17.92
CA THR A 83 1.94 7.21 18.07
C THR A 83 1.04 7.14 16.84
N GLY A 84 0.73 8.28 16.19
CA GLY A 84 -0.02 8.32 14.94
C GLY A 84 0.69 7.55 13.83
N ALA A 85 2.00 7.74 13.68
CA ALA A 85 2.82 6.98 12.74
C ALA A 85 2.86 5.48 13.08
N LEU A 86 3.05 5.11 14.35
CA LEU A 86 3.06 3.71 14.79
C LEU A 86 1.72 3.02 14.54
N VAL A 87 0.60 3.68 14.86
CA VAL A 87 -0.74 3.14 14.63
C VAL A 87 -1.01 3.02 13.13
N ALA A 88 -0.62 4.01 12.31
CA ALA A 88 -0.74 3.92 10.86
C ALA A 88 0.03 2.73 10.30
N ASP A 89 1.27 2.53 10.77
CA ASP A 89 2.13 1.41 10.36
C ASP A 89 1.50 0.07 10.74
N PHE A 90 0.98 -0.06 11.97
CA PHE A 90 0.28 -1.27 12.41
C PHE A 90 -0.94 -1.56 11.56
N LEU A 91 -1.81 -0.55 11.35
CA LEU A 91 -3.03 -0.70 10.56
C LEU A 91 -2.72 -1.04 9.11
N SER A 92 -1.66 -0.47 8.52
CA SER A 92 -1.21 -0.84 7.18
C SER A 92 -0.84 -2.33 7.12
N GLY A 93 -0.13 -2.84 8.14
CA GLY A 93 0.22 -4.25 8.24
C GLY A 93 -0.97 -5.15 8.45
N LEU A 94 -1.93 -4.75 9.29
CA LEU A 94 -3.15 -5.52 9.54
C LEU A 94 -4.00 -5.66 8.27
N VAL A 95 -4.16 -4.56 7.53
CA VAL A 95 -4.91 -4.54 6.27
C VAL A 95 -4.20 -5.36 5.20
N HIS A 96 -2.89 -5.18 5.06
CA HIS A 96 -2.07 -5.92 4.09
C HIS A 96 -2.07 -7.41 4.37
N TRP A 97 -1.73 -7.82 5.61
CA TRP A 97 -1.82 -9.21 6.06
C TRP A 97 -3.21 -9.80 5.82
N GLY A 98 -4.28 -9.07 6.15
CA GLY A 98 -5.65 -9.51 5.95
C GLY A 98 -5.98 -9.77 4.49
N ALA A 99 -5.59 -8.86 3.59
CA ALA A 99 -5.82 -8.99 2.15
C ALA A 99 -5.01 -10.13 1.54
N ASP A 100 -3.73 -10.25 1.89
CA ASP A 100 -2.84 -11.29 1.37
C ASP A 100 -3.24 -12.68 1.86
N THR A 101 -3.58 -12.77 3.14
CA THR A 101 -3.77 -14.05 3.81
C THR A 101 -5.18 -14.60 3.63
N TRP A 102 -6.19 -13.75 3.69
CA TRP A 102 -7.59 -14.19 3.76
C TRP A 102 -8.47 -13.57 2.66
N GLY A 103 -7.98 -12.59 1.92
CA GLY A 103 -8.73 -11.95 0.85
C GLY A 103 -9.05 -12.92 -0.28
N SER A 104 -10.19 -12.69 -0.95
CA SER A 104 -10.47 -13.30 -2.25
C SER A 104 -11.09 -12.29 -3.19
N VAL A 105 -10.72 -12.36 -4.47
CA VAL A 105 -11.27 -11.51 -5.53
C VAL A 105 -12.75 -11.79 -5.76
N ASP A 106 -13.21 -12.99 -5.37
CA ASP A 106 -14.60 -13.42 -5.49
C ASP A 106 -15.51 -12.86 -4.39
N LEU A 107 -14.95 -12.21 -3.35
CA LEU A 107 -15.76 -11.55 -2.33
C LEU A 107 -16.65 -10.47 -2.97
N PRO A 108 -17.97 -10.50 -2.72
CA PRO A 108 -18.89 -9.52 -3.29
C PRO A 108 -18.52 -8.12 -2.80
N ILE A 109 -18.60 -7.13 -3.69
CA ILE A 109 -18.36 -5.70 -3.43
C ILE A 109 -16.86 -5.38 -3.18
N VAL A 110 -16.19 -6.09 -2.26
CA VAL A 110 -14.82 -5.77 -1.81
C VAL A 110 -13.75 -6.45 -2.67
N GLY A 111 -13.98 -7.67 -3.15
CA GLY A 111 -12.94 -8.49 -3.79
C GLY A 111 -12.31 -7.82 -5.02
N LYS A 112 -13.14 -7.46 -6.01
CA LYS A 112 -12.66 -6.85 -7.27
C LYS A 112 -12.10 -5.44 -7.12
N ALA A 113 -12.57 -4.68 -6.13
CA ALA A 113 -12.16 -3.29 -5.93
C ALA A 113 -10.93 -3.17 -5.03
N PHE A 114 -10.82 -4.01 -4.00
CA PHE A 114 -9.83 -3.87 -2.93
C PHE A 114 -8.80 -5.00 -2.87
N ILE A 115 -9.18 -6.27 -3.11
CA ILE A 115 -8.24 -7.42 -3.04
C ILE A 115 -7.45 -7.58 -4.34
N ARG A 116 -8.05 -7.20 -5.46
CA ARG A 116 -7.44 -7.29 -6.79
C ARG A 116 -6.02 -6.72 -6.88
N PRO A 117 -5.73 -5.50 -6.38
CA PRO A 117 -4.37 -4.93 -6.46
C PRO A 117 -3.33 -5.74 -5.67
N PHE A 118 -3.72 -6.40 -4.57
CA PHE A 118 -2.82 -7.26 -3.79
C PHE A 118 -2.43 -8.51 -4.57
N ARG A 119 -3.39 -9.15 -5.24
CA ARG A 119 -3.11 -10.32 -6.10
C ARG A 119 -2.23 -9.96 -7.29
N GLU A 120 -2.50 -8.82 -7.93
CA GLU A 120 -1.67 -8.33 -9.02
C GLU A 120 -0.24 -8.04 -8.53
N HIS A 121 -0.10 -7.46 -7.34
CA HIS A 121 1.18 -7.16 -6.73
C HIS A 121 2.04 -8.40 -6.46
N HIS A 122 1.46 -9.52 -6.04
CA HIS A 122 2.23 -10.75 -5.82
C HIS A 122 2.69 -11.41 -7.14
N ILE A 123 1.95 -11.20 -8.22
CA ILE A 123 2.30 -11.70 -9.57
C ILE A 123 3.30 -10.75 -10.26
N ASP A 124 3.09 -9.44 -10.14
CA ASP A 124 3.98 -8.39 -10.63
C ASP A 124 4.18 -7.33 -9.54
N PRO A 125 5.23 -7.50 -8.71
CA PRO A 125 5.54 -6.56 -7.63
C PRO A 125 5.82 -5.13 -8.10
N THR A 126 6.09 -4.95 -9.39
CA THR A 126 6.33 -3.62 -9.96
C THR A 126 5.08 -2.99 -10.56
N ALA A 127 3.93 -3.67 -10.57
CA ALA A 127 2.67 -3.14 -11.09
C ALA A 127 2.27 -1.83 -10.44
N ILE A 128 2.36 -1.77 -9.11
CA ILE A 128 2.08 -0.57 -8.33
C ILE A 128 2.91 0.65 -8.78
N THR A 129 4.11 0.44 -9.35
CA THR A 129 4.96 1.54 -9.84
C THR A 129 4.40 2.21 -11.10
N ARG A 130 3.55 1.52 -11.85
CA ARG A 130 2.97 1.96 -13.12
C ARG A 130 1.60 2.64 -12.98
N HIS A 131 0.96 2.51 -11.82
CA HIS A 131 -0.30 3.21 -11.54
C HIS A 131 -0.05 4.69 -11.34
N ASP A 132 -0.98 5.56 -11.72
CA ASP A 132 -0.85 6.99 -11.43
C ASP A 132 -1.19 7.32 -9.96
N PHE A 133 -1.07 8.61 -9.59
CA PHE A 133 -1.32 9.04 -8.22
C PHE A 133 -2.75 8.76 -7.75
N ILE A 134 -3.73 8.88 -8.65
CA ILE A 134 -5.15 8.74 -8.32
C ILE A 134 -5.47 7.27 -8.06
N GLU A 135 -5.02 6.37 -8.93
CA GLU A 135 -5.22 4.94 -8.76
C GLU A 135 -4.43 4.40 -7.55
N THR A 136 -3.22 4.90 -7.31
CA THR A 136 -2.40 4.46 -6.17
C THR A 136 -3.04 4.85 -4.82
N ASN A 137 -3.64 6.04 -4.72
CA ASN A 137 -4.03 6.62 -3.44
C ASN A 137 -5.54 6.79 -3.23
N GLY A 138 -6.36 6.58 -4.27
CA GLY A 138 -7.79 6.90 -4.23
C GLY A 138 -8.56 6.18 -3.13
N ASP A 139 -8.25 4.91 -2.85
CA ASP A 139 -8.86 4.16 -1.76
C ASP A 139 -8.40 4.63 -0.38
N ASN A 140 -7.12 4.93 -0.22
CA ASN A 140 -6.62 5.49 1.02
C ASN A 140 -7.26 6.85 1.29
N CYS A 141 -7.39 7.69 0.26
CA CYS A 141 -8.12 8.95 0.33
C CYS A 141 -9.58 8.74 0.75
N LEU A 142 -10.28 7.76 0.18
CA LEU A 142 -11.67 7.44 0.53
C LEU A 142 -11.81 7.04 2.01
N VAL A 143 -10.97 6.11 2.49
CA VAL A 143 -10.99 5.64 3.88
C VAL A 143 -10.69 6.79 4.85
N THR A 144 -9.75 7.65 4.50
CA THR A 144 -9.34 8.78 5.34
C THR A 144 -10.31 9.96 5.33
N LEU A 145 -11.36 9.95 4.48
CA LEU A 145 -12.39 11.01 4.51
C LEU A 145 -13.12 11.08 5.85
N LEU A 146 -13.42 9.94 6.49
CA LEU A 146 -14.21 9.93 7.72
C LEU A 146 -13.52 10.69 8.87
N PRO A 147 -12.26 10.39 9.25
CA PRO A 147 -11.56 11.18 10.27
C PRO A 147 -11.38 12.65 9.84
N LEU A 148 -11.09 12.92 8.57
CA LEU A 148 -10.94 14.29 8.06
C LEU A 148 -12.22 15.13 8.15
N LEU A 149 -13.38 14.54 7.81
CA LEU A 149 -14.69 15.17 7.94
C LEU A 149 -15.04 15.39 9.41
N ASN A 150 -14.74 14.43 10.28
CA ASN A 150 -14.95 14.57 11.73
C ASN A 150 -14.12 15.73 12.30
N MET A 151 -12.84 15.84 11.92
CA MET A 151 -11.99 16.98 12.28
C MET A 151 -12.58 18.31 11.81
N ALA A 152 -12.96 18.39 10.53
CA ALA A 152 -13.51 19.61 9.96
C ALA A 152 -14.83 20.01 10.64
N TYR A 153 -15.68 19.04 10.95
CA TYR A 153 -16.89 19.24 11.72
C TYR A 153 -16.59 19.80 13.12
N LYS A 154 -15.61 19.23 13.84
CA LYS A 154 -15.21 19.72 15.16
C LYS A 154 -14.69 21.15 15.11
N PHE A 155 -13.79 21.47 14.17
CA PHE A 155 -13.28 22.84 14.00
C PHE A 155 -14.37 23.86 13.67
N ARG A 156 -15.48 23.42 13.05
CA ARG A 156 -16.59 24.31 12.72
C ARG A 156 -17.61 24.48 13.86
N THR A 157 -17.74 23.50 14.74
CA THR A 157 -18.87 23.39 15.68
C THR A 157 -18.49 23.50 17.16
N GLN A 158 -17.25 23.20 17.53
CA GLN A 158 -16.81 23.21 18.92
C GLN A 158 -16.31 24.60 19.34
N SER A 159 -16.34 24.88 20.65
CA SER A 159 -15.82 26.13 21.20
C SER A 159 -14.28 26.17 21.14
N PRO A 160 -13.66 27.37 21.11
CA PRO A 160 -12.20 27.50 21.15
C PRO A 160 -11.54 26.75 22.31
N GLU A 161 -12.14 26.79 23.50
CA GLU A 161 -11.64 26.12 24.70
C GLU A 161 -11.66 24.59 24.55
N THR A 162 -12.70 24.07 23.91
CA THR A 162 -12.82 22.64 23.62
C THR A 162 -11.77 22.21 22.60
N LEU A 163 -11.56 23.02 21.56
CA LEU A 163 -10.56 22.74 20.51
C LEU A 163 -9.13 22.78 21.04
N GLU A 164 -8.83 23.68 21.98
CA GLU A 164 -7.54 23.75 22.66
C GLU A 164 -7.27 22.47 23.46
N GLN A 165 -8.27 21.97 24.21
CA GLN A 165 -8.13 20.72 24.96
C GLN A 165 -7.98 19.49 24.04
N LEU A 166 -8.67 19.47 22.90
CA LEU A 166 -8.59 18.39 21.93
C LEU A 166 -7.33 18.46 21.06
N TYR A 167 -6.60 19.58 21.05
CA TYR A 167 -5.55 19.85 20.08
C TYR A 167 -4.51 18.71 19.93
N PRO A 168 -3.92 18.15 21.02
CA PRO A 168 -2.95 17.06 20.87
C PRO A 168 -3.56 15.79 20.27
N TRP A 169 -4.83 15.49 20.59
CA TRP A 169 -5.56 14.36 20.02
C TRP A 169 -5.82 14.57 18.53
N GLU A 170 -6.21 15.79 18.13
CA GLU A 170 -6.39 16.12 16.71
C GLU A 170 -5.06 16.02 15.94
N CYS A 171 -3.93 16.37 16.55
CA CYS A 171 -2.60 16.15 15.95
C CYS A 171 -2.30 14.65 15.74
N PHE A 172 -2.64 13.79 16.72
CA PHE A 172 -2.54 12.34 16.57
C PHE A 172 -3.40 11.82 15.41
N VAL A 173 -4.70 12.17 15.40
CA VAL A 173 -5.64 11.75 14.36
C VAL A 173 -5.20 12.25 12.99
N PHE A 174 -4.73 13.50 12.90
CA PHE A 174 -4.24 14.08 11.67
C PHE A 174 -2.99 13.35 11.17
N CYS A 175 -2.02 13.08 12.04
CA CYS A 175 -0.81 12.35 11.67
C CYS A 175 -1.13 10.92 11.18
N LEU A 176 -1.96 10.19 11.93
CA LEU A 176 -2.49 8.87 11.54
C LEU A 176 -3.16 8.94 10.16
N THR A 177 -3.98 9.96 9.94
CA THR A 177 -4.69 10.17 8.67
C THR A 177 -3.71 10.44 7.53
N ILE A 178 -2.73 11.33 7.71
CA ILE A 178 -1.72 11.63 6.67
C ILE A 178 -0.96 10.37 6.29
N PHE A 179 -0.44 9.61 7.26
CA PHE A 179 0.26 8.36 6.96
C PHE A 179 -0.65 7.33 6.30
N GLY A 180 -1.91 7.20 6.74
CA GLY A 180 -2.91 6.35 6.10
C GLY A 180 -3.17 6.74 4.64
N THR A 181 -3.38 8.03 4.36
CA THR A 181 -3.58 8.57 3.01
C THR A 181 -2.40 8.23 2.09
N PHE A 182 -1.16 8.35 2.57
CA PHE A 182 0.04 8.12 1.77
C PHE A 182 0.61 6.70 1.84
N THR A 183 0.00 5.75 2.56
CA THR A 183 0.63 4.43 2.76
C THR A 183 0.88 3.68 1.45
N ASN A 184 -0.04 3.76 0.48
CA ASN A 184 0.13 3.13 -0.83
C ASN A 184 1.18 3.85 -1.67
N GLN A 185 1.28 5.19 -1.57
CA GLN A 185 2.33 5.94 -2.22
C GLN A 185 3.71 5.57 -1.67
N ILE A 186 3.82 5.39 -0.36
CA ILE A 186 5.05 4.96 0.30
C ILE A 186 5.41 3.53 -0.12
N HIS A 187 4.43 2.63 -0.13
CA HIS A 187 4.59 1.27 -0.64
C HIS A 187 5.08 1.28 -2.10
N LYS A 188 4.47 2.08 -2.98
CA LYS A 188 4.93 2.29 -4.36
C LYS A 188 6.40 2.75 -4.44
N TRP A 189 6.80 3.70 -3.60
CA TRP A 189 8.18 4.17 -3.53
C TRP A 189 9.15 3.09 -3.03
N SER A 190 8.70 2.14 -2.20
CA SER A 190 9.52 0.99 -1.78
C SER A 190 9.83 0.02 -2.94
N HIS A 191 9.00 0.03 -3.99
CA HIS A 191 9.21 -0.73 -5.24
C HIS A 191 9.92 0.07 -6.35
N THR A 192 10.10 1.37 -6.18
CA THR A 192 10.67 2.25 -7.21
C THR A 192 12.17 2.45 -6.98
N TYR A 193 13.02 1.83 -7.79
CA TYR A 193 14.49 1.87 -7.60
C TYR A 193 15.20 2.99 -8.37
N LEU A 194 14.56 3.54 -9.41
CA LEU A 194 15.10 4.60 -10.26
C LEU A 194 14.14 5.79 -10.30
N GLY A 195 14.68 7.01 -10.38
CA GLY A 195 13.88 8.22 -10.61
C GLY A 195 13.07 8.72 -9.40
N LEU A 196 13.31 8.22 -8.18
CA LEU A 196 12.67 8.79 -6.99
C LEU A 196 13.22 10.19 -6.68
N PRO A 197 12.36 11.13 -6.23
CA PRO A 197 12.81 12.42 -5.72
C PRO A 197 13.78 12.24 -4.54
N TYR A 198 14.77 13.13 -4.45
CA TYR A 198 15.80 13.08 -3.41
C TYR A 198 15.21 13.04 -1.99
N TRP A 199 14.19 13.85 -1.72
CA TRP A 199 13.55 13.90 -0.41
C TRP A 199 12.89 12.56 -0.02
N VAL A 200 12.34 11.81 -0.98
CA VAL A 200 11.80 10.46 -0.72
C VAL A 200 12.93 9.53 -0.31
N THR A 201 14.05 9.57 -1.02
CA THR A 201 15.21 8.71 -0.70
C THR A 201 15.79 9.02 0.67
N VAL A 202 15.87 10.28 1.06
CA VAL A 202 16.32 10.68 2.41
C VAL A 202 15.37 10.14 3.49
N LEU A 203 14.06 10.27 3.29
CA LEU A 203 13.08 9.74 4.26
C LEU A 203 13.14 8.21 4.36
N GLN A 204 13.40 7.50 3.26
CA GLN A 204 13.64 6.05 3.27
C GLN A 204 14.94 5.68 3.97
N ASP A 205 16.04 6.39 3.70
CA ASP A 205 17.34 6.12 4.30
C ASP A 205 17.32 6.37 5.82
N TRP A 206 16.60 7.39 6.26
CA TRP A 206 16.38 7.69 7.69
C TRP A 206 15.28 6.85 8.34
N HIS A 207 14.67 5.92 7.60
CA HIS A 207 13.59 5.06 8.08
C HIS A 207 12.40 5.85 8.63
N VAL A 208 12.13 7.05 8.11
CA VAL A 208 10.91 7.80 8.43
C VAL A 208 9.71 7.21 7.67
N ILE A 209 9.96 6.71 6.45
CA ILE A 209 8.99 5.99 5.61
C ILE A 209 9.63 4.68 5.14
N LEU A 210 8.80 3.73 4.68
CA LEU A 210 9.22 2.37 4.36
C LEU A 210 10.43 2.31 3.38
N PRO A 211 11.59 1.76 3.82
CA PRO A 211 12.75 1.59 2.94
C PRO A 211 12.57 0.44 1.94
N ARG A 212 13.13 0.59 0.72
CA ARG A 212 13.08 -0.47 -0.33
C ARG A 212 13.65 -1.81 0.13
N LYS A 213 14.83 -1.78 0.77
CA LYS A 213 15.51 -2.99 1.25
C LYS A 213 14.70 -3.69 2.34
N HIS A 214 14.01 -2.91 3.18
CA HIS A 214 13.16 -3.42 4.23
C HIS A 214 11.94 -4.13 3.63
N HIS A 215 11.22 -3.46 2.73
CA HIS A 215 10.03 -4.04 2.12
C HIS A 215 10.32 -5.27 1.27
N ARG A 216 11.50 -5.35 0.65
CA ARG A 216 11.93 -6.55 -0.09
C ARG A 216 11.92 -7.83 0.76
N ILE A 217 12.05 -7.75 2.09
CA ILE A 217 11.99 -8.92 2.98
C ILE A 217 10.62 -9.60 2.87
N HIS A 218 9.54 -8.81 2.81
CA HIS A 218 8.18 -9.31 2.62
C HIS A 218 8.00 -10.04 1.28
N HIS A 219 8.68 -9.57 0.21
CA HIS A 219 8.68 -10.20 -1.12
C HIS A 219 9.51 -11.48 -1.23
N VAL A 220 10.14 -11.92 -0.15
CA VAL A 220 10.80 -13.23 -0.12
C VAL A 220 9.74 -14.29 0.19
N ALA A 221 9.63 -15.29 -0.68
CA ALA A 221 8.75 -16.43 -0.45
C ALA A 221 9.02 -17.03 0.96
N PRO A 222 7.97 -17.31 1.75
CA PRO A 222 6.57 -17.50 1.35
C PRO A 222 5.64 -16.27 1.55
N HIS A 223 6.15 -15.03 1.64
CA HIS A 223 5.35 -13.81 1.82
C HIS A 223 4.52 -13.75 3.12
N GLU A 224 5.08 -14.26 4.22
CA GLU A 224 4.37 -14.42 5.50
C GLU A 224 4.83 -13.44 6.59
N THR A 225 5.69 -12.49 6.26
CA THR A 225 6.32 -11.59 7.23
C THR A 225 6.34 -10.14 6.73
N TYR A 226 6.60 -9.20 7.64
CA TYR A 226 6.91 -7.79 7.31
C TYR A 226 5.78 -7.06 6.54
N PHE A 227 4.52 -7.25 6.97
CA PHE A 227 3.34 -6.68 6.31
C PHE A 227 3.16 -5.16 6.46
N CYS A 228 3.79 -4.50 7.44
CA CYS A 228 3.64 -3.05 7.64
C CYS A 228 4.34 -2.28 6.52
N ILE A 229 3.57 -1.45 5.79
CA ILE A 229 4.01 -0.76 4.57
C ILE A 229 4.02 0.77 4.68
N THR A 230 3.75 1.33 5.86
CA THR A 230 3.84 2.79 6.07
C THR A 230 5.27 3.21 6.40
N THR A 231 5.79 2.79 7.55
CA THR A 231 7.15 3.10 8.00
C THR A 231 8.00 1.83 8.12
N GLY A 232 7.35 0.68 8.34
CA GLY A 232 7.98 -0.61 8.63
C GLY A 232 8.55 -0.71 10.04
N TRP A 233 8.27 0.25 10.93
CA TRP A 233 8.78 0.26 12.31
C TRP A 233 8.33 -0.96 13.10
N LEU A 234 7.11 -1.44 12.86
CA LEU A 234 6.55 -2.56 13.60
C LEU A 234 6.86 -3.93 13.00
N ASN A 235 7.46 -4.00 11.81
CA ASN A 235 7.76 -5.27 11.16
C ASN A 235 8.68 -6.16 12.01
N TYR A 236 9.83 -5.64 12.45
CA TYR A 236 10.77 -6.42 13.26
C TYR A 236 10.18 -6.81 14.63
N PRO A 237 9.58 -5.89 15.42
CA PRO A 237 8.91 -6.26 16.67
C PRO A 237 7.83 -7.33 16.51
N LEU A 238 6.97 -7.21 15.50
CA LEU A 238 5.87 -8.16 15.24
C LEU A 238 6.40 -9.52 14.78
N GLU A 239 7.49 -9.54 14.02
CA GLU A 239 8.18 -10.79 13.63
C GLU A 239 8.76 -11.52 14.84
N VAL A 240 9.47 -10.80 15.73
CA VAL A 240 10.10 -11.40 16.92
C VAL A 240 9.08 -12.12 17.81
N ILE A 241 7.87 -11.57 17.95
CA ILE A 241 6.81 -12.20 18.74
C ILE A 241 5.97 -13.20 17.93
N GLY A 242 6.24 -13.35 16.62
CA GLY A 242 5.49 -14.19 15.69
C GLY A 242 4.01 -13.79 15.57
N PHE A 243 3.71 -12.48 15.61
CA PHE A 243 2.35 -11.95 15.71
C PHE A 243 1.43 -12.50 14.61
N TRP A 244 1.84 -12.35 13.34
CA TRP A 244 1.04 -12.76 12.17
C TRP A 244 0.83 -14.27 12.13
N ARG A 245 1.91 -15.05 12.26
CA ARG A 245 1.83 -16.52 12.29
C ARG A 245 0.93 -17.05 13.39
N ARG A 246 1.04 -16.50 14.62
CA ARG A 246 0.19 -16.93 15.75
C ARG A 246 -1.28 -16.61 15.50
N LEU A 247 -1.57 -15.48 14.87
CA LEU A 247 -2.93 -15.11 14.51
C LEU A 247 -3.49 -16.02 13.42
N GLU A 248 -2.65 -16.42 12.46
CA GLU A 248 -3.01 -17.41 11.44
C GLU A 248 -3.29 -18.79 12.03
N ASP A 249 -2.42 -19.29 12.91
CA ASP A 249 -2.61 -20.56 13.63
C ASP A 249 -3.93 -20.56 14.42
N LEU A 250 -4.24 -19.44 15.08
CA LEU A 250 -5.49 -19.26 15.82
C LEU A 250 -6.70 -19.30 14.89
N ILE A 251 -6.69 -18.52 13.81
CA ILE A 251 -7.82 -18.47 12.86
C ILE A 251 -8.01 -19.83 12.21
N GLN A 252 -6.95 -20.44 11.70
CA GLN A 252 -7.00 -21.78 11.10
C GLN A 252 -7.50 -22.83 12.11
N GLY A 253 -7.07 -22.76 13.37
CA GLY A 253 -7.55 -23.66 14.42
C GLY A 253 -9.04 -23.50 14.74
N LEU A 254 -9.58 -22.28 14.61
CA LEU A 254 -10.98 -21.97 14.90
C LEU A 254 -11.92 -22.20 13.69
N THR A 255 -11.44 -21.96 12.47
CA THR A 255 -12.28 -21.98 11.26
C THR A 255 -11.99 -23.13 10.31
N GLY A 256 -10.79 -23.71 10.37
CA GLY A 256 -10.28 -24.68 9.40
C GLY A 256 -9.77 -24.06 8.09
N GLU A 257 -9.90 -22.74 7.91
CA GLU A 257 -9.45 -22.03 6.71
C GLU A 257 -7.91 -21.98 6.64
N LYS A 258 -7.35 -22.19 5.44
CA LYS A 258 -5.90 -22.16 5.24
C LYS A 258 -5.44 -20.76 4.82
N PRO A 259 -4.40 -20.20 5.46
CA PRO A 259 -3.85 -18.90 5.07
C PRO A 259 -3.34 -18.93 3.62
N ARG A 260 -3.51 -17.81 2.89
CA ARG A 260 -3.04 -17.56 1.51
C ARG A 260 -3.59 -18.53 0.45
N ALA A 261 -4.70 -19.22 0.73
CA ALA A 261 -5.26 -20.22 -0.19
C ALA A 261 -5.71 -19.63 -1.55
N ASP A 262 -6.24 -18.41 -1.57
CA ASP A 262 -6.64 -17.70 -2.80
C ASP A 262 -5.44 -17.18 -3.58
N ASP A 263 -4.46 -16.59 -2.88
CA ASP A 263 -3.26 -16.02 -3.46
C ASP A 263 -2.45 -17.06 -4.26
N MET A 264 -2.28 -18.25 -3.68
CA MET A 264 -1.59 -19.37 -4.31
C MET A 264 -2.30 -19.87 -5.58
N LYS A 265 -3.64 -19.77 -5.66
CA LYS A 265 -4.39 -20.14 -6.88
C LYS A 265 -4.08 -19.19 -8.02
N TRP A 266 -3.99 -17.88 -7.74
CA TRP A 266 -3.68 -16.86 -8.74
C TRP A 266 -2.23 -16.93 -9.22
N ALA A 267 -1.28 -17.17 -8.32
CA ALA A 267 0.14 -17.35 -8.68
C ALA A 267 0.39 -18.58 -9.57
N GLN A 268 -0.50 -19.58 -9.55
CA GLN A 268 -0.39 -20.82 -10.33
C GLN A 268 -1.22 -20.79 -11.64
N LYS A 269 -1.85 -19.66 -11.99
CA LYS A 269 -2.73 -19.58 -13.16
C LYS A 269 -1.91 -19.55 -14.47
N ILE A 270 -2.07 -20.57 -15.31
CA ILE A 270 -1.27 -20.78 -16.54
C ILE A 270 -2.04 -20.37 -17.82
N LYS A 271 -3.33 -20.04 -17.75
CA LYS A 271 -4.18 -19.70 -18.91
C LYS A 271 -5.18 -18.60 -18.59
#